data_AF-A0A925IL15-F1
#
_entry.id   AF-A0A925IL15-F1
#
_cell.length_a   1.000
_cell.length_b   1.000
_cell.length_c   1.000
_cell.angle_alpha   90.00
_cell.angle_beta   90.00
_cell.angle_gamma   90.00
#
_symmetry.space_group_name_H-M   'P 1'
#
loop_
_entity.id
_entity.type
_entity.pdbx_description
1 polymer ?
#
loop_
_entity_poly.entity_id
_entity_poly.type
_entity_poly.pdbx_seq_one_letter_code
_entity_poly.pdbx_strand_id
1 'polypeptide(L)'
;MNTLRNSFTKLLQYPSAIAGLLVVFLLVGVAAYTMITIPYSEAIRLWRGGEEVWYQNPRFAPPAWINYFSSKKYSESFAVSTFDEQIFKKVTPGKSDTATVEMSYEFDFSYDEYPQEMLFYFTSSFDEKQPFVSIELLTPDDRTIRIANFALGNEFTYRFSQDEKLRAKLRTEDVIPALFSLPDSEVPLKGKYKVLITGTTFEPDSTLDMEFVLHGQVFGLAGTDHARRDLTLPLLWGVPIALAFGLIASMGTSILTMIIAAVGAWYGGWVDELIQRITEINLVLPFLALLIMIGTFYSRSIWVILGATILLSIFTGAIKGYRAIFLQVKESMYIEAARAYGASSPRIIFFYLIPRMIPLLIPSLVQSIPAFVFLEASLAVIGLGDPVLPTWGKIIQDAQSNGALYKGYYYWILEPASLLMVTGLGFAVLGFALDRIFNPKLRDV
;
A
#
# COMPACT_ATOMS: atom_id res chain seq x y z
N MET A 1 36.61 1.55 -16.07
CA MET A 1 35.41 0.91 -16.68
C MET A 1 35.54 -0.61 -16.77
N ASN A 2 36.67 -1.20 -17.20
CA ASN A 2 36.81 -2.67 -17.32
C ASN A 2 36.68 -3.44 -15.99
N THR A 3 37.13 -2.86 -14.87
CA THR A 3 37.01 -3.47 -13.54
C THR A 3 35.57 -3.57 -13.05
N LEU A 4 34.76 -2.51 -13.23
CA LEU A 4 33.33 -2.51 -12.87
C LEU A 4 32.53 -3.50 -13.73
N ARG A 5 32.80 -3.54 -15.05
CA ARG A 5 32.13 -4.47 -15.98
C ARG A 5 32.43 -5.94 -15.63
N ASN A 6 33.68 -6.24 -15.26
CA ASN A 6 34.07 -7.58 -14.82
C ASN A 6 33.44 -7.94 -13.46
N SER A 7 33.29 -6.98 -12.53
CA SER A 7 32.58 -7.20 -11.27
C SER A 7 31.09 -7.50 -11.48
N PHE A 8 30.43 -6.82 -12.42
CA PHE A 8 29.04 -7.11 -12.79
C PHE A 8 28.86 -8.52 -13.38
N THR A 9 29.81 -8.97 -14.20
CA THR A 9 29.76 -10.32 -14.77
C THR A 9 29.96 -11.38 -13.67
N LYS A 10 30.78 -11.08 -12.65
CA LYS A 10 30.92 -11.93 -11.46
C LYS A 10 29.67 -11.97 -10.59
N LEU A 11 28.85 -10.92 -10.56
CA LEU A 11 27.58 -10.92 -9.83
C LEU A 11 26.67 -12.07 -10.30
N LEU A 12 26.58 -12.25 -11.61
CA LEU A 12 25.76 -13.30 -12.21
C LEU A 12 26.30 -14.73 -11.97
N GLN A 13 27.45 -14.87 -11.31
CA GLN A 13 27.98 -16.19 -10.92
C GLN A 13 27.51 -16.62 -9.53
N TYR A 14 27.00 -15.70 -8.71
CA TYR A 14 26.49 -16.00 -7.38
C TYR A 14 24.96 -16.15 -7.39
N PRO A 15 24.40 -17.34 -7.08
CA PRO A 15 22.96 -17.54 -7.05
C PRO A 15 22.22 -16.57 -6.11
N SER A 16 22.83 -16.25 -4.96
CA SER A 16 22.31 -15.26 -4.02
C SER A 16 22.22 -13.87 -4.64
N ALA A 17 23.23 -13.45 -5.39
CA ALA A 17 23.22 -12.15 -6.06
C ALA A 17 22.10 -12.06 -7.11
N ILE A 18 21.88 -13.14 -7.87
CA ILE A 18 20.80 -13.23 -8.85
C ILE A 18 19.45 -13.12 -8.14
N ALA A 19 19.23 -13.88 -7.06
CA ALA A 19 17.99 -13.83 -6.29
C ALA A 19 17.71 -12.42 -5.74
N GLY A 20 18.72 -11.77 -5.13
CA GLY A 20 18.60 -10.40 -4.64
C GLY A 20 18.32 -9.40 -5.76
N LEU A 21 19.02 -9.50 -6.89
CA LEU A 21 18.78 -8.66 -8.07
C LEU A 21 17.36 -8.84 -8.61
N LEU A 22 16.87 -10.07 -8.73
CA LEU A 22 15.52 -10.34 -9.22
C LEU A 22 14.46 -9.67 -8.34
N VAL A 23 14.60 -9.75 -7.02
CA VAL A 23 13.68 -9.07 -6.08
C VAL A 23 13.76 -7.56 -6.25
N VAL A 24 14.96 -6.98 -6.31
CA VAL A 24 15.13 -5.53 -6.48
C VAL A 24 14.57 -5.06 -7.83
N PHE A 25 14.82 -5.80 -8.92
CA PHE A 25 14.26 -5.48 -10.23
C PHE A 25 12.74 -5.59 -10.25
N LEU A 26 12.16 -6.58 -9.58
CA LEU A 26 10.71 -6.71 -9.45
C LEU A 26 10.14 -5.51 -8.67
N LEU A 27 10.75 -5.12 -7.55
CA LEU A 27 10.30 -3.96 -6.78
C LEU A 27 10.39 -2.66 -7.59
N VAL A 28 11.49 -2.46 -8.34
CA VAL A 28 11.63 -1.29 -9.23
C VAL A 28 10.60 -1.34 -10.36
N GLY A 29 10.33 -2.52 -10.94
CA GLY A 29 9.31 -2.72 -11.96
C GLY A 29 7.91 -2.41 -11.45
N VAL A 30 7.56 -2.90 -10.25
CA VAL A 30 6.29 -2.58 -9.59
C VAL A 30 6.21 -1.10 -9.27
N ALA A 31 7.27 -0.47 -8.74
CA ALA A 31 7.30 0.96 -8.48
C ALA A 31 7.04 1.79 -9.75
N ALA A 32 7.71 1.46 -10.86
CA ALA A 32 7.52 2.14 -12.13
C ALA A 32 6.10 1.92 -12.68
N TYR A 33 5.62 0.68 -12.65
CA TYR A 33 4.25 0.34 -13.06
C TYR A 33 3.23 1.15 -12.26
N THR A 34 3.30 1.10 -10.93
CA THR A 34 2.37 1.81 -10.04
C THR A 34 2.35 3.32 -10.32
N MET A 35 3.52 3.96 -10.45
CA MET A 35 3.60 5.40 -10.72
C MET A 35 3.04 5.80 -12.09
N ILE A 36 3.04 4.89 -13.06
CA ILE A 36 2.46 5.10 -14.40
C ILE A 36 0.95 4.87 -14.38
N THR A 37 0.49 3.78 -13.78
CA THR A 37 -0.93 3.37 -13.82
C THR A 37 -1.79 4.15 -12.85
N ILE A 38 -1.24 4.53 -11.70
CA ILE A 38 -1.94 5.30 -10.68
C ILE A 38 -1.07 6.53 -10.44
N PRO A 39 -1.40 7.71 -10.99
CA PRO A 39 -0.62 8.92 -10.77
C PRO A 39 -0.66 9.39 -9.30
N TYR A 40 0.35 10.15 -8.87
CA TYR A 40 0.50 10.57 -7.47
C TYR A 40 -0.72 11.30 -6.89
N SER A 41 -1.33 12.21 -7.66
CA SER A 41 -2.55 12.92 -7.24
C SER A 41 -3.74 11.99 -7.07
N GLU A 42 -3.85 10.99 -7.96
CA GLU A 42 -4.92 10.01 -7.94
C GLU A 42 -4.77 9.05 -6.76
N ALA A 43 -3.53 8.62 -6.47
CA ALA A 43 -3.23 7.81 -5.30
C ALA A 43 -3.65 8.48 -4.00
N ILE A 44 -3.39 9.78 -3.87
CA ILE A 44 -3.80 10.57 -2.70
C ILE A 44 -5.33 10.69 -2.64
N ARG A 45 -5.98 10.97 -3.79
CA ARG A 45 -7.45 11.04 -3.87
C ARG A 45 -8.09 9.74 -3.40
N LEU A 46 -7.61 8.61 -3.92
CA LEU A 46 -8.12 7.28 -3.59
C LEU A 46 -7.80 6.88 -2.14
N TRP A 47 -6.58 7.16 -1.65
CA TRP A 47 -6.17 6.78 -0.29
C TRP A 47 -6.86 7.59 0.80
N ARG A 48 -7.12 8.87 0.54
CA ARG A 48 -7.81 9.78 1.45
C ARG A 48 -9.32 9.85 1.22
N GLY A 49 -9.80 9.25 0.14
CA GLY A 49 -11.21 9.10 -0.15
C GLY A 49 -11.90 8.31 0.94
N GLY A 50 -13.03 8.83 1.40
CA GLY A 50 -13.92 8.16 2.33
C GLY A 50 -14.90 7.23 1.63
N GLU A 51 -16.08 7.10 2.22
CA GLU A 51 -17.14 6.25 1.66
C GLU A 51 -17.61 6.75 0.30
N GLU A 52 -17.48 8.04 -0.01
CA GLU A 52 -17.85 8.61 -1.29
C GLU A 52 -17.04 8.04 -2.48
N VAL A 53 -15.82 7.58 -2.22
CA VAL A 53 -14.97 6.94 -3.24
C VAL A 53 -15.14 5.43 -3.24
N TRP A 54 -15.29 4.83 -2.06
CA TRP A 54 -15.25 3.37 -1.87
C TRP A 54 -16.58 2.78 -1.41
N TYR A 55 -17.72 3.40 -1.73
CA TYR A 55 -19.05 2.94 -1.30
C TYR A 55 -19.37 1.51 -1.78
N GLN A 56 -18.85 1.13 -2.96
CA GLN A 56 -19.02 -0.20 -3.54
C GLN A 56 -18.31 -1.30 -2.73
N ASN A 57 -17.27 -0.95 -1.98
CA ASN A 57 -16.44 -1.92 -1.29
C ASN A 57 -17.01 -2.27 0.10
N PRO A 58 -16.95 -3.54 0.53
CA PRO A 58 -17.28 -3.92 1.90
C PRO A 58 -16.28 -3.35 2.91
N ARG A 59 -16.65 -3.31 4.18
CA ARG A 59 -15.72 -2.97 5.27
C ARG A 59 -15.06 -4.24 5.81
N PHE A 60 -13.77 -4.19 6.11
CA PHE A 60 -13.03 -5.30 6.74
C PHE A 60 -13.18 -6.65 6.00
N ALA A 61 -13.21 -6.64 4.67
CA ALA A 61 -13.31 -7.87 3.91
C ALA A 61 -11.90 -8.39 3.57
N PRO A 62 -11.53 -9.63 3.97
CA PRO A 62 -10.30 -10.25 3.49
C PRO A 62 -10.24 -10.44 1.97
N PRO A 63 -9.07 -10.77 1.42
CA PRO A 63 -8.92 -11.10 0.00
C PRO A 63 -9.80 -12.26 -0.47
N ALA A 64 -10.31 -12.17 -1.70
CA ALA A 64 -11.13 -13.22 -2.32
C ALA A 64 -10.42 -14.58 -2.39
N TRP A 65 -9.10 -14.58 -2.59
CA TRP A 65 -8.33 -15.82 -2.69
C TRP A 65 -8.29 -16.64 -1.39
N ILE A 66 -8.73 -16.12 -0.25
CA ILE A 66 -8.92 -16.93 0.97
C ILE A 66 -9.90 -18.08 0.72
N ASN A 67 -10.88 -17.90 -0.18
CA ASN A 67 -11.79 -18.96 -0.59
C ASN A 67 -11.08 -20.20 -1.15
N TYR A 68 -9.87 -20.08 -1.72
CA TYR A 68 -9.14 -21.24 -2.22
C TYR A 68 -8.53 -22.11 -1.11
N PHE A 69 -8.30 -21.54 0.07
CA PHE A 69 -7.66 -22.23 1.20
C PHE A 69 -8.63 -22.55 2.34
N SER A 70 -9.80 -21.90 2.37
CA SER A 70 -10.82 -22.11 3.38
C SER A 70 -11.70 -23.32 3.05
N SER A 71 -12.09 -24.08 4.09
CA SER A 71 -13.10 -25.14 3.97
C SER A 71 -14.51 -24.59 3.77
N LYS A 72 -14.77 -23.38 4.28
CA LYS A 72 -16.00 -22.62 4.05
C LYS A 72 -15.80 -21.60 2.93
N LYS A 73 -16.80 -21.44 2.06
CA LYS A 73 -16.80 -20.43 1.00
C LYS A 73 -17.48 -19.15 1.47
N TYR A 74 -16.72 -18.07 1.54
CA TYR A 74 -17.16 -16.74 1.88
C TYR A 74 -17.73 -16.03 0.65
N SER A 75 -18.82 -15.27 0.83
CA SER A 75 -19.45 -14.49 -0.24
C SER A 75 -18.51 -13.44 -0.82
N GLU A 76 -18.40 -13.40 -2.14
CA GLU A 76 -17.62 -12.39 -2.85
C GLU A 76 -18.46 -11.15 -3.10
N SER A 77 -17.84 -9.99 -2.91
CA SER A 77 -18.49 -8.71 -3.17
C SER A 77 -18.54 -8.42 -4.66
N PHE A 78 -19.63 -7.80 -5.11
CA PHE A 78 -19.76 -7.31 -6.47
C PHE A 78 -20.67 -6.09 -6.53
N ALA A 79 -20.52 -5.31 -7.59
CA ALA A 79 -21.38 -4.19 -7.93
C ALA A 79 -21.77 -4.28 -9.40
N VAL A 80 -23.04 -4.03 -9.71
CA VAL A 80 -23.56 -4.03 -11.08
C VAL A 80 -24.48 -2.82 -11.27
N SER A 81 -24.32 -2.14 -12.39
CA SER A 81 -25.07 -0.93 -12.73
C SER A 81 -25.95 -1.15 -13.96
N THR A 82 -26.98 -0.32 -14.16
CA THR A 82 -27.82 -0.32 -15.37
C THR A 82 -27.05 -0.02 -16.65
N PHE A 83 -25.83 0.50 -16.54
CA PHE A 83 -24.91 0.69 -17.64
C PHE A 83 -24.14 -0.58 -18.03
N ASP A 84 -24.15 -1.61 -17.18
CA ASP A 84 -23.52 -2.90 -17.47
C ASP A 84 -24.45 -3.79 -18.29
N GLU A 85 -23.89 -4.55 -19.25
CA GLU A 85 -24.65 -5.50 -20.08
C GLU A 85 -25.33 -6.62 -19.27
N GLN A 86 -25.00 -6.74 -17.98
CA GLN A 86 -25.50 -7.75 -17.06
C GLN A 86 -26.89 -7.45 -16.51
N ILE A 87 -27.32 -6.18 -16.52
CA ILE A 87 -28.66 -5.79 -16.09
C ILE A 87 -29.58 -5.72 -17.31
N PHE A 88 -30.61 -6.56 -17.34
CA PHE A 88 -31.66 -6.44 -18.34
C PHE A 88 -32.55 -5.24 -17.99
N LYS A 89 -32.51 -4.18 -18.79
CA LYS A 89 -33.37 -2.99 -18.67
C LYS A 89 -34.33 -2.91 -19.86
N LYS A 90 -35.63 -2.89 -19.59
CA LYS A 90 -36.67 -2.72 -20.60
C LYS A 90 -37.56 -1.54 -20.22
N VAL A 91 -37.59 -0.52 -21.08
CA VAL A 91 -38.48 0.63 -20.92
C VAL A 91 -39.69 0.43 -21.83
N THR A 92 -40.87 0.35 -21.23
CA THR A 92 -42.14 0.22 -21.94
C THR A 92 -42.93 1.52 -21.79
N PRO A 93 -43.21 2.26 -22.88
CA PRO A 93 -44.01 3.47 -22.79
C PRO A 93 -45.46 3.11 -22.42
N GLY A 94 -45.99 3.83 -21.43
CA GLY A 94 -47.35 3.72 -20.93
C GLY A 94 -48.31 4.71 -21.59
N LYS A 95 -49.49 4.90 -20.97
CA LYS A 95 -50.48 5.91 -21.40
C LYS A 95 -50.22 7.23 -20.65
N SER A 96 -50.44 8.36 -21.32
CA SER A 96 -50.37 9.70 -20.71
C SER A 96 -49.01 10.02 -20.06
N ASP A 97 -47.95 9.98 -20.86
CA ASP A 97 -46.57 10.37 -20.48
C ASP A 97 -45.94 9.55 -19.33
N THR A 98 -46.50 8.37 -19.03
CA THR A 98 -45.91 7.41 -18.10
C THR A 98 -45.02 6.41 -18.83
N ALA A 99 -43.98 5.91 -18.18
CA ALA A 99 -43.22 4.76 -18.69
C ALA A 99 -42.95 3.76 -17.55
N THR A 100 -42.94 2.47 -17.89
CA THR A 100 -42.58 1.41 -16.98
C THR A 100 -41.17 0.93 -17.32
N VAL A 101 -40.27 0.99 -16.34
CA VAL A 101 -38.88 0.56 -16.44
C VAL A 101 -38.74 -0.75 -15.67
N GLU A 102 -38.61 -1.86 -16.38
CA GLU A 102 -38.34 -3.17 -15.80
C GLU A 102 -36.83 -3.43 -15.83
N MET A 103 -36.27 -3.70 -14.66
CA MET A 103 -34.85 -4.04 -14.49
C MET A 103 -34.76 -5.39 -13.80
N SER A 104 -33.92 -6.29 -14.32
CA SER A 104 -33.65 -7.56 -13.64
C SER A 104 -32.19 -7.94 -13.70
N TYR A 105 -31.69 -8.46 -12.58
CA TYR A 105 -30.34 -8.98 -12.45
C TYR A 105 -30.38 -10.36 -11.80
N GLU A 106 -29.66 -11.31 -12.39
CA GLU A 106 -29.55 -12.69 -11.92
C GLU A 106 -28.11 -12.95 -11.45
N PHE A 107 -27.96 -13.50 -10.25
CA PHE A 107 -26.65 -13.91 -9.72
C PHE A 107 -26.72 -15.27 -9.04
N ASP A 108 -25.62 -16.01 -9.09
CA ASP A 108 -25.47 -17.30 -8.43
C ASP A 108 -24.86 -17.12 -7.04
N PHE A 109 -25.55 -17.62 -6.02
CA PHE A 109 -25.09 -17.60 -4.64
C PHE A 109 -24.68 -19.02 -4.23
N SER A 110 -23.38 -19.31 -4.30
CA SER A 110 -22.82 -20.64 -4.01
C SER A 110 -22.06 -20.71 -2.66
N TYR A 111 -22.26 -19.73 -1.79
CA TYR A 111 -21.43 -19.49 -0.60
C TYR A 111 -22.03 -20.09 0.68
N ASP A 112 -21.17 -20.37 1.67
CA ASP A 112 -21.53 -20.94 2.98
C ASP A 112 -21.77 -19.85 4.05
N GLU A 113 -21.46 -18.60 3.75
CA GLU A 113 -21.60 -17.46 4.66
C GLU A 113 -22.36 -16.33 3.96
N TYR A 114 -23.24 -15.65 4.71
CA TYR A 114 -24.07 -14.57 4.23
C TYR A 114 -23.25 -13.34 3.82
N PRO A 115 -23.71 -12.53 2.85
CA PRO A 115 -23.10 -11.23 2.60
C PRO A 115 -23.24 -10.32 3.83
N GLN A 116 -22.38 -9.30 3.92
CA GLN A 116 -22.42 -8.30 4.98
C GLN A 116 -23.59 -7.33 4.80
N GLU A 117 -23.90 -6.95 3.56
CA GLU A 117 -24.94 -5.97 3.25
C GLU A 117 -25.36 -6.09 1.78
N MET A 118 -26.59 -5.64 1.48
CA MET A 118 -27.06 -5.39 0.14
C MET A 118 -27.57 -3.96 0.03
N LEU A 119 -27.21 -3.27 -1.05
CA LEU A 119 -27.58 -1.88 -1.28
C LEU A 119 -28.04 -1.68 -2.71
N PHE A 120 -29.02 -0.79 -2.88
CA PHE A 120 -29.29 -0.19 -4.17
C PHE A 120 -29.04 1.30 -4.12
N TYR A 121 -28.28 1.80 -5.08
CA TYR A 121 -28.13 3.22 -5.35
C TYR A 121 -29.01 3.54 -6.55
N PHE A 122 -29.99 4.41 -6.37
CA PHE A 122 -30.87 4.87 -7.43
C PHE A 122 -30.49 6.29 -7.80
N THR A 123 -30.42 6.54 -9.10
CA THR A 123 -30.29 7.87 -9.67
C THR A 123 -31.48 8.09 -10.60
N SER A 124 -32.21 9.18 -10.41
CA SER A 124 -33.35 9.53 -11.25
C SER A 124 -33.35 11.00 -11.61
N SER A 125 -33.93 11.30 -12.77
CA SER A 125 -34.18 12.67 -13.24
C SER A 125 -35.68 12.83 -13.48
N PHE A 126 -36.28 13.90 -12.96
CA PHE A 126 -37.69 14.25 -13.12
C PHE A 126 -37.86 15.75 -12.79
N ASP A 127 -38.92 16.37 -13.32
CA ASP A 127 -39.24 17.78 -13.12
C ASP A 127 -40.11 17.99 -11.88
N GLU A 128 -41.30 17.38 -11.83
CA GLU A 128 -42.25 17.54 -10.72
C GLU A 128 -42.67 16.21 -10.09
N LYS A 129 -42.82 15.15 -10.90
CA LYS A 129 -43.40 13.88 -10.46
C LYS A 129 -42.34 12.81 -10.23
N GLN A 130 -42.12 12.51 -8.95
CA GLN A 130 -41.20 11.47 -8.50
C GLN A 130 -41.53 10.09 -9.09
N PRO A 131 -40.54 9.39 -9.69
CA PRO A 131 -40.69 8.00 -10.08
C PRO A 131 -41.00 7.12 -8.87
N PHE A 132 -41.72 6.02 -9.10
CA PHE A 132 -42.02 5.03 -8.08
C PHE A 132 -41.34 3.71 -8.41
N VAL A 133 -40.66 3.10 -7.44
CA VAL A 133 -39.96 1.83 -7.62
C VAL A 133 -40.48 0.77 -6.66
N SER A 134 -40.61 -0.45 -7.18
CA SER A 134 -40.89 -1.67 -6.42
C SER A 134 -39.76 -2.67 -6.64
N ILE A 135 -39.29 -3.26 -5.55
CA ILE A 135 -38.18 -4.22 -5.53
C ILE A 135 -38.70 -5.57 -5.06
N GLU A 136 -38.44 -6.61 -5.83
CA GLU A 136 -38.76 -8.00 -5.52
C GLU A 136 -37.51 -8.88 -5.67
N LEU A 137 -37.33 -9.83 -4.76
CA LEU A 137 -36.27 -10.83 -4.80
C LEU A 137 -36.89 -12.22 -5.03
N LEU A 138 -36.51 -12.87 -6.11
CA LEU A 138 -36.83 -14.26 -6.39
C LEU A 138 -35.67 -15.12 -5.89
N THR A 139 -36.05 -16.07 -5.04
CA THR A 139 -35.14 -17.01 -4.38
C THR A 139 -35.02 -18.31 -5.19
N PRO A 140 -33.95 -19.11 -4.97
CA PRO A 140 -33.76 -20.39 -5.66
C PRO A 140 -34.88 -21.41 -5.44
N ASP A 141 -35.68 -21.25 -4.38
CA ASP A 141 -36.83 -22.10 -4.06
C ASP A 141 -38.17 -21.51 -4.54
N ASP A 142 -38.14 -20.68 -5.59
CA ASP A 142 -39.30 -20.07 -6.26
C ASP A 142 -40.15 -19.14 -5.37
N ARG A 143 -39.68 -18.72 -4.19
CA ARG A 143 -40.37 -17.70 -3.38
C ARG A 143 -40.04 -16.31 -3.93
N THR A 144 -41.08 -15.48 -4.07
CA THR A 144 -40.95 -14.05 -4.36
C THR A 144 -41.10 -13.23 -3.08
N ILE A 145 -40.01 -12.63 -2.63
CA ILE A 145 -39.96 -11.75 -1.47
C ILE A 145 -40.06 -10.31 -1.96
N ARG A 146 -41.20 -9.64 -1.72
CA ARG A 146 -41.28 -8.18 -1.95
C ARG A 146 -40.44 -7.46 -0.89
N ILE A 147 -39.40 -6.77 -1.33
CA ILE A 147 -38.40 -6.11 -0.50
C ILE A 147 -38.96 -4.77 -0.02
N ALA A 148 -39.18 -3.84 -0.95
CA ALA A 148 -39.68 -2.51 -0.64
C ALA A 148 -40.33 -1.85 -1.86
N ASN A 149 -41.14 -0.84 -1.60
CA ASN A 149 -41.77 0.01 -2.59
C ASN A 149 -41.81 1.46 -2.10
N PHE A 150 -41.30 2.40 -2.89
CA PHE A 150 -41.12 3.80 -2.48
C PHE A 150 -41.03 4.73 -3.69
N ALA A 151 -41.32 6.01 -3.45
CA ALA A 151 -41.03 7.09 -4.40
C ALA A 151 -39.54 7.44 -4.34
N LEU A 152 -38.94 7.74 -5.48
CA LEU A 152 -37.54 8.10 -5.62
C LEU A 152 -37.33 9.61 -5.69
N GLY A 153 -36.31 10.07 -4.98
CA GLY A 153 -35.69 11.37 -5.24
C GLY A 153 -34.58 11.26 -6.30
N ASN A 154 -33.88 12.37 -6.56
CA ASN A 154 -32.82 12.41 -7.57
C ASN A 154 -31.69 11.41 -7.27
N GLU A 155 -31.29 11.32 -6.01
CA GLU A 155 -30.37 10.31 -5.49
C GLU A 155 -31.01 9.64 -4.28
N PHE A 156 -31.06 8.30 -4.27
CA PHE A 156 -31.61 7.55 -3.15
C PHE A 156 -30.83 6.26 -2.93
N THR A 157 -30.42 6.00 -1.69
CA THR A 157 -29.75 4.75 -1.31
C THR A 157 -30.69 3.90 -0.46
N TYR A 158 -31.04 2.72 -0.96
CA TYR A 158 -31.77 1.72 -0.21
C TYR A 158 -30.81 0.70 0.42
N ARG A 159 -30.88 0.53 1.75
CA ARG A 159 -30.09 -0.46 2.50
C ARG A 159 -31.01 -1.50 3.11
N PHE A 160 -30.79 -2.76 2.80
CA PHE A 160 -31.70 -3.84 3.22
C PHE A 160 -31.73 -4.01 4.74
N SER A 161 -30.56 -3.97 5.39
CA SER A 161 -30.45 -4.15 6.85
C SER A 161 -31.18 -3.07 7.68
N GLN A 162 -31.41 -1.89 7.09
CA GLN A 162 -32.00 -0.72 7.76
C GLN A 162 -33.51 -0.60 7.56
N ASP A 163 -34.13 -1.45 6.74
CA ASP A 163 -35.57 -1.37 6.47
C ASP A 163 -36.39 -2.08 7.56
N GLU A 164 -37.04 -1.28 8.42
CA GLU A 164 -37.91 -1.76 9.49
C GLU A 164 -39.14 -2.52 8.99
N LYS A 165 -39.70 -2.15 7.83
CA LYS A 165 -40.86 -2.84 7.25
C LYS A 165 -40.46 -4.21 6.76
N LEU A 166 -39.30 -4.32 6.12
CA LEU A 166 -38.74 -5.59 5.68
C LEU A 166 -38.41 -6.48 6.89
N ARG A 167 -37.80 -5.91 7.93
CA ARG A 167 -37.52 -6.60 9.20
C ARG A 167 -38.79 -7.16 9.84
N ALA A 168 -39.84 -6.34 9.96
CA ALA A 168 -41.14 -6.76 10.50
C ALA A 168 -41.82 -7.83 9.64
N LYS A 169 -41.69 -7.73 8.31
CA LYS A 169 -42.26 -8.70 7.37
C LYS A 169 -41.59 -10.06 7.43
N LEU A 170 -40.26 -10.09 7.53
CA LEU A 170 -39.47 -11.31 7.66
C LEU A 170 -39.47 -11.88 9.08
N ARG A 171 -39.97 -11.12 10.07
CA ARG A 171 -40.01 -11.51 11.50
C ARG A 171 -38.64 -11.92 12.05
N THR A 172 -37.61 -11.20 11.63
CA THR A 172 -36.21 -11.43 12.00
C THR A 172 -35.60 -10.17 12.60
N GLU A 173 -34.52 -10.27 13.35
CA GLU A 173 -33.69 -9.11 13.70
C GLU A 173 -32.66 -8.80 12.61
N ASP A 174 -32.13 -9.83 11.95
CA ASP A 174 -31.17 -9.72 10.86
C ASP A 174 -31.81 -10.06 9.52
N VAL A 175 -31.92 -9.03 8.67
CA VAL A 175 -32.60 -9.10 7.38
C VAL A 175 -31.78 -9.91 6.38
N ILE A 176 -30.46 -9.78 6.37
CA ILE A 176 -29.62 -10.36 5.32
C ILE A 176 -29.66 -11.90 5.37
N PRO A 177 -29.38 -12.58 6.50
CA PRO A 177 -29.50 -14.03 6.60
C PRO A 177 -30.90 -14.54 6.20
N ALA A 178 -31.97 -13.85 6.61
CA ALA A 178 -33.34 -14.25 6.32
C ALA A 178 -33.71 -14.20 4.83
N LEU A 179 -33.02 -13.38 4.02
CA LEU A 179 -33.20 -13.36 2.56
C LEU A 179 -32.50 -14.53 1.87
N PHE A 180 -31.44 -15.03 2.49
CA PHE A 180 -30.61 -16.10 1.97
C PHE A 180 -30.86 -17.44 2.64
N SER A 181 -31.88 -17.58 3.49
CA SER A 181 -32.17 -18.86 4.16
C SER A 181 -33.64 -19.27 4.01
N LEU A 182 -33.93 -20.52 4.35
CA LEU A 182 -35.30 -20.99 4.54
C LEU A 182 -35.81 -20.49 5.91
N PRO A 183 -37.12 -20.25 6.10
CA PRO A 183 -37.63 -19.64 7.34
C PRO A 183 -37.28 -20.42 8.61
N ASP A 184 -37.10 -21.74 8.50
CA ASP A 184 -36.76 -22.64 9.62
C ASP A 184 -35.30 -23.14 9.55
N SER A 185 -34.44 -22.50 8.76
CA SER A 185 -33.04 -22.89 8.58
C SER A 185 -32.09 -21.72 8.71
N GLU A 186 -30.98 -21.93 9.40
CA GLU A 186 -29.85 -21.00 9.49
C GLU A 186 -28.77 -21.29 8.43
N VAL A 187 -29.02 -22.23 7.52
CA VAL A 187 -28.09 -22.58 6.43
C VAL A 187 -28.40 -21.71 5.21
N PRO A 188 -27.38 -21.08 4.59
CA PRO A 188 -27.60 -20.34 3.35
C PRO A 188 -28.13 -21.25 2.24
N LEU A 189 -29.24 -20.82 1.66
CA LEU A 189 -29.87 -21.40 0.48
C LEU A 189 -29.03 -21.04 -0.74
N LYS A 190 -28.36 -22.05 -1.30
CA LYS A 190 -27.52 -21.87 -2.48
C LYS A 190 -28.34 -21.95 -3.76
N GLY A 191 -27.96 -21.17 -4.76
CA GLY A 191 -28.53 -21.21 -6.10
C GLY A 191 -28.70 -19.84 -6.71
N LYS A 192 -29.54 -19.78 -7.75
CA LYS A 192 -29.76 -18.56 -8.52
C LYS A 192 -30.78 -17.65 -7.85
N TYR A 193 -30.35 -16.44 -7.53
CA TYR A 193 -31.20 -15.36 -7.08
C TYR A 193 -31.46 -14.40 -8.23
N LYS A 194 -32.68 -13.87 -8.29
CA LYS A 194 -33.06 -12.85 -9.27
C LYS A 194 -33.68 -11.65 -8.57
N VAL A 195 -33.04 -10.51 -8.74
CA VAL A 195 -33.58 -9.22 -8.32
C VAL A 195 -34.43 -8.68 -9.46
N LEU A 196 -35.71 -8.38 -9.21
CA LEU A 196 -36.60 -7.70 -10.14
C LEU A 196 -36.99 -6.33 -9.57
N ILE A 197 -36.82 -5.32 -10.40
CA ILE A 197 -37.07 -3.93 -10.04
C ILE A 197 -37.99 -3.34 -11.10
N THR A 198 -39.16 -2.90 -10.66
CA THR A 198 -40.17 -2.29 -11.52
C THR A 198 -40.31 -0.84 -11.12
N GLY A 199 -39.84 0.04 -12.00
CA GLY A 199 -39.99 1.49 -11.90
C GLY A 199 -41.15 2.00 -12.74
N THR A 200 -41.88 2.99 -12.25
CA THR A 200 -42.87 3.76 -13.01
C THR A 200 -42.44 5.22 -12.99
N THR A 201 -42.18 5.78 -14.17
CA THR A 201 -41.97 7.21 -14.37
C THR A 201 -43.28 7.86 -14.82
N PHE A 202 -43.46 9.14 -14.49
CA PHE A 202 -44.71 9.88 -14.72
C PHE A 202 -44.54 11.05 -15.69
N GLU A 203 -43.36 11.15 -16.31
CA GLU A 203 -42.94 12.19 -17.24
C GLU A 203 -42.10 11.56 -18.37
N PRO A 204 -42.14 12.13 -19.59
CA PRO A 204 -41.54 11.52 -20.77
C PRO A 204 -40.00 11.56 -20.75
N ASP A 205 -39.42 12.59 -20.14
CA ASP A 205 -37.97 12.78 -20.04
C ASP A 205 -37.39 12.22 -18.73
N SER A 206 -38.22 11.56 -17.91
CA SER A 206 -37.76 11.04 -16.63
C SER A 206 -36.92 9.78 -16.81
N THR A 207 -35.70 9.82 -16.28
CA THR A 207 -34.78 8.69 -16.28
C THR A 207 -34.77 7.99 -14.92
N LEU A 208 -34.57 6.68 -14.96
CA LEU A 208 -34.37 5.85 -13.80
C LEU A 208 -33.20 4.92 -14.06
N ASP A 209 -32.16 5.06 -13.25
CA ASP A 209 -30.98 4.22 -13.24
C ASP A 209 -30.71 3.69 -11.84
N MET A 210 -29.99 2.59 -11.78
CA MET A 210 -29.68 1.96 -10.53
C MET A 210 -28.34 1.24 -10.56
N GLU A 211 -27.79 1.07 -9.37
CA GLU A 211 -26.65 0.23 -9.10
C GLU A 211 -26.97 -0.67 -7.92
N PHE A 212 -26.76 -1.97 -8.12
CA PHE A 212 -26.88 -2.98 -7.07
C PHE A 212 -25.50 -3.34 -6.56
N VAL A 213 -25.30 -3.18 -5.27
CA VAL A 213 -24.04 -3.51 -4.59
C VAL A 213 -24.30 -4.58 -3.54
N LEU A 214 -23.59 -5.69 -3.66
CA LEU A 214 -23.55 -6.75 -2.66
C LEU A 214 -22.19 -6.71 -1.97
N HIS A 215 -22.19 -6.33 -0.69
CA HIS A 215 -20.99 -6.38 0.16
C HIS A 215 -20.85 -7.81 0.67
N GLY A 216 -19.93 -8.56 0.07
CA GLY A 216 -19.57 -9.90 0.50
C GLY A 216 -18.64 -9.89 1.72
N GLN A 217 -18.30 -11.09 2.19
CA GLN A 217 -17.32 -11.31 3.25
C GLN A 217 -15.87 -11.22 2.74
N VAL A 218 -15.65 -11.36 1.43
CA VAL A 218 -14.32 -11.21 0.81
C VAL A 218 -14.36 -10.24 -0.38
N PHE A 219 -13.21 -9.63 -0.69
CA PHE A 219 -13.06 -8.65 -1.75
C PHE A 219 -11.68 -8.67 -2.40
N GLY A 220 -11.62 -8.64 -3.73
CA GLY A 220 -10.42 -8.32 -4.49
C GLY A 220 -9.17 -9.16 -4.16
N LEU A 221 -7.99 -8.60 -4.50
CA LEU A 221 -6.70 -9.28 -4.33
C LEU A 221 -6.09 -9.08 -2.93
N ALA A 222 -6.33 -7.94 -2.30
CA ALA A 222 -5.77 -7.58 -1.00
C ALA A 222 -6.83 -7.34 0.09
N GLY A 223 -8.11 -7.46 -0.25
CA GLY A 223 -9.18 -7.13 0.68
C GLY A 223 -9.34 -5.62 0.89
N THR A 224 -10.15 -5.28 1.89
CA THR A 224 -10.51 -3.92 2.24
C THR A 224 -10.23 -3.62 3.70
N ASP A 225 -10.10 -2.34 4.01
CA ASP A 225 -9.87 -1.88 5.37
C ASP A 225 -11.15 -1.39 6.07
N HIS A 226 -10.99 -0.81 7.26
CA HIS A 226 -12.08 -0.20 8.03
C HIS A 226 -12.86 0.91 7.30
N ALA A 227 -12.21 1.58 6.34
CA ALA A 227 -12.76 2.69 5.57
C ALA A 227 -13.19 2.26 4.15
N ARG A 228 -13.34 0.94 3.91
CA ARG A 228 -13.69 0.33 2.61
C ARG A 228 -12.60 0.46 1.54
N ARG A 229 -11.43 1.03 1.86
CA ARG A 229 -10.36 1.25 0.90
C ARG A 229 -9.80 -0.10 0.45
N ASP A 230 -9.62 -0.28 -0.85
CA ASP A 230 -8.93 -1.45 -1.39
C ASP A 230 -7.45 -1.40 -0.99
N LEU A 231 -6.98 -2.42 -0.27
CA LEU A 231 -5.60 -2.51 0.22
C LEU A 231 -4.58 -2.73 -0.91
N THR A 232 -5.02 -3.09 -2.12
CA THR A 232 -4.15 -3.22 -3.29
C THR A 232 -3.46 -1.89 -3.60
N LEU A 233 -4.20 -0.77 -3.46
CA LEU A 233 -3.68 0.57 -3.69
C LEU A 233 -2.46 0.90 -2.81
N PRO A 234 -2.55 0.86 -1.47
CA PRO A 234 -1.43 1.20 -0.61
C PRO A 234 -0.33 0.12 -0.59
N LEU A 235 -0.63 -1.14 -0.92
CA LEU A 235 0.41 -2.15 -1.12
C LEU A 235 1.29 -1.84 -2.34
N LEU A 236 0.68 -1.41 -3.45
CA LEU A 236 1.39 -1.01 -4.67
C LEU A 236 2.14 0.31 -4.50
N TRP A 237 1.50 1.33 -3.91
CA TRP A 237 2.12 2.64 -3.71
C TRP A 237 3.13 2.69 -2.57
N GLY A 238 3.06 1.77 -1.62
CA GLY A 238 4.09 1.61 -0.60
C GLY A 238 5.45 1.23 -1.20
N VAL A 239 5.49 0.53 -2.34
CA VAL A 239 6.75 0.13 -3.02
C VAL A 239 7.61 1.33 -3.43
N PRO A 240 7.14 2.27 -4.29
CA PRO A 240 7.96 3.43 -4.70
C PRO A 240 8.35 4.30 -3.52
N ILE A 241 7.47 4.46 -2.52
CA ILE A 241 7.74 5.28 -1.33
C ILE A 241 8.83 4.64 -0.46
N ALA A 242 8.71 3.35 -0.16
CA ALA A 242 9.70 2.59 0.59
C ALA A 242 11.06 2.61 -0.11
N LEU A 243 11.08 2.35 -1.42
CA LEU A 243 12.31 2.39 -2.22
C LEU A 243 12.93 3.80 -2.22
N ALA A 244 12.14 4.85 -2.45
CA ALA A 244 12.63 6.23 -2.46
C ALA A 244 13.23 6.60 -1.10
N PHE A 245 12.52 6.34 0.00
CA PHE A 245 13.00 6.64 1.35
C PHE A 245 14.29 5.87 1.65
N GLY A 246 14.29 4.54 1.45
CA GLY A 246 15.43 3.68 1.71
C GLY A 246 16.66 4.02 0.89
N LEU A 247 16.51 4.24 -0.42
CA LEU A 247 17.60 4.57 -1.33
C LEU A 247 18.16 5.96 -1.07
N ILE A 248 17.31 6.98 -0.94
CA ILE A 248 17.77 8.36 -0.73
C ILE A 248 18.43 8.50 0.63
N ALA A 249 17.87 7.89 1.69
CA ALA A 249 18.49 7.88 3.01
C ALA A 249 19.84 7.18 2.99
N SER A 250 19.91 5.97 2.41
CA SER A 250 21.16 5.19 2.30
C SER A 250 22.24 5.91 1.50
N MET A 251 21.89 6.44 0.32
CA MET A 251 22.81 7.18 -0.54
C MET A 251 23.27 8.48 0.12
N GLY A 252 22.33 9.27 0.63
CA GLY A 252 22.62 10.56 1.26
C GLY A 252 23.54 10.41 2.46
N THR A 253 23.23 9.47 3.35
CA THR A 253 24.06 9.21 4.54
C THR A 253 25.43 8.65 4.16
N SER A 254 25.48 7.58 3.37
CA SER A 254 26.74 6.91 3.02
C SER A 254 27.73 7.84 2.31
N ILE A 255 27.24 8.66 1.35
CA ILE A 255 28.08 9.59 0.59
C ILE A 255 28.57 10.73 1.49
N LEU A 256 27.68 11.37 2.25
CA LEU A 256 28.04 12.49 3.11
C LEU A 256 29.00 12.07 4.23
N THR A 257 28.72 10.95 4.91
CA THR A 257 29.59 10.39 5.94
C THR A 257 30.99 10.10 5.40
N MET A 258 31.09 9.52 4.19
CA MET A 258 32.39 9.23 3.56
C MET A 258 33.15 10.51 3.22
N ILE A 259 32.51 11.51 2.63
CA ILE A 259 33.13 12.79 2.29
C ILE A 259 33.65 13.47 3.57
N ILE A 260 32.82 13.54 4.62
CA ILE A 260 33.20 14.17 5.90
C ILE A 260 34.37 13.43 6.54
N ALA A 261 34.35 12.10 6.55
CA ALA A 261 35.47 11.31 7.08
C ALA A 261 36.77 11.50 6.28
N ALA A 262 36.69 11.57 4.95
CA ALA A 262 37.85 11.81 4.08
C ALA A 262 38.45 13.21 4.31
N VAL A 263 37.60 14.23 4.44
CA VAL A 263 38.01 15.60 4.76
C VAL A 263 38.68 15.66 6.12
N GLY A 264 38.08 15.06 7.15
CA GLY A 264 38.66 15.00 8.50
C GLY A 264 40.03 14.34 8.51
N ALA A 265 40.15 13.13 7.93
CA ALA A 265 41.42 12.41 7.87
C ALA A 265 42.49 13.13 7.04
N TRP A 266 42.10 13.81 5.95
CA TRP A 266 43.03 14.53 5.09
C TRP A 266 43.62 15.76 5.79
N TYR A 267 42.76 16.66 6.29
CA TYR A 267 43.22 17.91 6.90
C TYR A 267 43.77 17.72 8.32
N GLY A 268 43.27 16.74 9.08
CA GLY A 268 43.72 16.49 10.44
C GLY A 268 43.47 17.67 11.39
N GLY A 269 44.19 17.69 12.51
CA GLY A 269 44.19 18.81 13.46
C GLY A 269 42.80 19.17 13.96
N TRP A 270 42.48 20.47 13.97
CA TRP A 270 41.21 20.97 14.50
C TRP A 270 39.99 20.55 13.67
N VAL A 271 40.13 20.33 12.36
CA VAL A 271 39.01 19.90 11.49
C VAL A 271 38.57 18.50 11.85
N ASP A 272 39.53 17.59 11.99
CA ASP A 272 39.28 16.22 12.40
C ASP A 272 38.72 16.16 13.83
N GLU A 273 39.32 16.93 14.76
CA GLU A 273 38.84 17.02 16.14
C GLU A 273 37.39 17.51 16.20
N LEU A 274 37.02 18.56 15.46
CA LEU A 274 35.64 19.06 15.40
C LEU A 274 34.67 17.99 14.89
N ILE A 275 35.03 17.27 13.83
CA ILE A 275 34.22 16.17 13.29
C ILE A 275 34.06 15.05 14.33
N GLN A 276 35.14 14.69 15.05
CA GLN A 276 35.08 13.70 16.11
C GLN A 276 34.17 14.14 17.26
N ARG A 277 34.24 15.40 17.69
CA ARG A 277 33.38 15.95 18.76
C ARG A 277 31.91 15.97 18.37
N ILE A 278 31.58 16.41 17.15
CA ILE A 278 30.20 16.36 16.64
C ILE A 278 29.71 14.91 16.59
N THR A 279 30.57 13.97 16.15
CA THR A 279 30.23 12.53 16.13
C THR A 279 29.98 11.97 17.51
N GLU A 280 30.82 12.30 18.49
CA GLU A 280 30.66 11.86 19.88
C GLU A 280 29.36 12.39 20.50
N ILE A 281 29.03 13.66 20.26
CA ILE A 281 27.76 14.24 20.70
C ILE A 281 26.58 13.51 20.05
N ASN A 282 26.62 13.31 18.72
CA ASN A 282 25.53 12.69 17.99
C ASN A 282 25.28 11.23 18.41
N LEU A 283 26.33 10.47 18.75
CA LEU A 283 26.21 9.08 19.23
C LEU A 283 25.51 8.95 20.59
N VAL A 284 25.48 10.01 21.39
CA VAL A 284 24.78 10.05 22.68
C VAL A 284 23.30 10.43 22.51
N LEU A 285 22.93 11.04 21.38
CA LEU A 285 21.56 11.46 21.13
C LEU A 285 20.62 10.27 20.88
N PRO A 286 19.42 10.25 21.48
CA PRO A 286 18.44 9.19 21.26
C PRO A 286 17.79 9.36 19.89
N PHE A 287 18.33 8.68 18.87
CA PHE A 287 17.93 8.80 17.47
C PHE A 287 16.41 8.74 17.25
N LEU A 288 15.75 7.69 17.76
CA LEU A 288 14.31 7.52 17.61
C LEU A 288 13.52 8.62 18.34
N ALA A 289 13.94 9.04 19.53
CA ALA A 289 13.25 10.07 20.29
C ALA A 289 13.33 11.44 19.60
N LEU A 290 14.44 11.77 18.93
CA LEU A 290 14.54 12.99 18.12
C LEU A 290 13.59 12.96 16.93
N LEU A 291 13.50 11.84 16.21
CA LEU A 291 12.53 11.69 15.12
C LEU A 291 11.08 11.77 15.63
N ILE A 292 10.81 11.21 16.82
CA ILE A 292 9.51 11.35 17.48
C ILE A 292 9.19 12.82 17.77
N MET A 293 10.16 13.55 18.33
CA MET A 293 10.00 14.97 18.63
C MET A 293 9.73 15.79 17.36
N ILE A 294 10.45 15.54 16.27
CA ILE A 294 10.25 16.22 14.99
C ILE A 294 8.87 15.87 14.40
N GLY A 295 8.50 14.60 14.38
CA GLY A 295 7.20 14.14 13.88
C GLY A 295 6.02 14.70 14.68
N THR A 296 6.20 14.88 15.99
CA THR A 296 5.15 15.36 16.90
C THR A 296 5.01 16.87 16.88
N PHE A 297 6.12 17.61 16.96
CA PHE A 297 6.10 19.06 17.17
C PHE A 297 6.35 19.89 15.90
N TYR A 298 6.89 19.29 14.84
CA TYR A 298 7.26 20.03 13.63
C TYR A 298 6.48 19.59 12.38
N SER A 299 6.69 18.36 11.91
CA SER A 299 5.98 17.85 10.73
C SER A 299 6.08 16.33 10.62
N ARG A 300 4.96 15.70 10.25
CA ARG A 300 4.88 14.28 9.88
C ARG A 300 5.17 14.01 8.40
N SER A 301 5.57 15.04 7.63
CA SER A 301 5.90 14.84 6.22
C SER A 301 7.06 13.84 6.08
N ILE A 302 6.87 12.84 5.23
CA ILE A 302 7.90 11.81 4.99
C ILE A 302 9.24 12.42 4.57
N TRP A 303 9.20 13.51 3.81
CA TRP A 303 10.39 14.19 3.28
C TRP A 303 11.15 14.98 4.36
N VAL A 304 10.42 15.54 5.33
CA VAL A 304 11.04 16.21 6.49
C VAL A 304 11.70 15.17 7.39
N ILE A 305 11.01 14.05 7.65
CA ILE A 305 11.56 12.92 8.42
C ILE A 305 12.76 12.30 7.71
N LEU A 306 12.73 12.19 6.37
CA LEU A 306 13.88 11.74 5.57
C LEU A 306 15.08 12.68 5.73
N GLY A 307 14.86 13.99 5.62
CA GLY A 307 15.92 14.99 5.81
C GLY A 307 16.54 14.92 7.21
N ALA A 308 15.69 14.84 8.25
CA ALA A 308 16.14 14.67 9.63
C ALA A 308 16.92 13.35 9.83
N THR A 309 16.41 12.26 9.26
CA THR A 309 17.05 10.94 9.29
C THR A 309 18.44 11.00 8.67
N ILE A 310 18.58 11.64 7.50
CA ILE A 310 19.88 11.82 6.85
C ILE A 310 20.81 12.62 7.75
N LEU A 311 20.39 13.80 8.23
CA LEU A 311 21.22 14.67 9.06
C LEU A 311 21.74 13.99 10.33
N LEU A 312 20.87 13.28 11.05
CA LEU A 312 21.22 12.55 12.26
C LEU A 312 22.09 11.31 11.98
N SER A 313 21.99 10.73 10.78
CA SER A 313 22.73 9.52 10.41
C SER A 313 24.09 9.80 9.76
N ILE A 314 24.43 11.07 9.48
CA ILE A 314 25.74 11.45 8.96
C ILE A 314 26.85 11.15 9.98
N PHE A 315 26.66 11.59 11.22
CA PHE A 315 27.67 11.57 12.28
C PHE A 315 27.59 10.31 13.14
N THR A 316 27.78 9.15 12.52
CA THR A 316 27.69 7.85 13.18
C THR A 316 29.07 7.20 13.36
N GLY A 317 29.11 6.01 13.97
CA GLY A 317 30.35 5.23 14.12
C GLY A 317 31.05 4.94 12.78
N ALA A 318 30.34 5.00 11.66
CA ALA A 318 30.92 4.89 10.32
C ALA A 318 32.00 5.95 10.04
N ILE A 319 31.88 7.18 10.58
CA ILE A 319 32.92 8.21 10.47
C ILE A 319 34.24 7.71 11.06
N LYS A 320 34.20 7.11 12.26
CA LYS A 320 35.40 6.60 12.95
C LYS A 320 36.04 5.46 12.16
N GLY A 321 35.22 4.55 11.61
CA GLY A 321 35.69 3.45 10.76
C GLY A 321 36.34 3.93 9.46
N TYR A 322 35.68 4.84 8.72
CA TYR A 322 36.23 5.40 7.49
C TYR A 322 37.49 6.22 7.74
N ARG A 323 37.53 6.99 8.83
CA ARG A 323 38.72 7.74 9.24
C ARG A 323 39.93 6.83 9.43
N ALA A 324 39.77 5.71 10.13
CA ALA A 324 40.88 4.78 10.35
C ALA A 324 41.47 4.27 9.02
N ILE A 325 40.62 3.98 8.04
CA ILE A 325 41.05 3.55 6.71
C ILE A 325 41.70 4.70 5.96
N PHE A 326 41.12 5.90 5.97
CA PHE A 326 41.69 7.06 5.29
C PHE A 326 43.05 7.49 5.85
N LEU A 327 43.28 7.37 7.16
CA LEU A 327 44.59 7.61 7.76
C LEU A 327 45.64 6.62 7.22
N GLN A 328 45.28 5.34 7.07
CA GLN A 328 46.17 4.35 6.45
C GLN A 328 46.43 4.67 4.98
N VAL A 329 45.40 5.07 4.23
CA VAL A 329 45.48 5.38 2.80
C VAL A 329 46.31 6.66 2.56
N LYS A 330 46.20 7.66 3.42
CA LYS A 330 46.92 8.94 3.35
C LYS A 330 48.45 8.75 3.38
N GLU A 331 48.94 7.77 4.12
CA GLU A 331 50.37 7.44 4.26
C GLU A 331 50.91 6.52 3.13
N SER A 332 50.13 6.30 2.07
CA SER A 332 50.57 5.44 0.96
C SER A 332 51.45 6.17 -0.06
N MET A 333 52.42 5.44 -0.64
CA MET A 333 53.41 6.00 -1.56
C MET A 333 52.80 6.70 -2.79
N TYR A 334 51.63 6.24 -3.28
CA TYR A 334 50.99 6.86 -4.44
C TYR A 334 50.34 8.22 -4.11
N ILE A 335 49.94 8.43 -2.85
CA ILE A 335 49.45 9.73 -2.36
C ILE A 335 50.64 10.69 -2.20
N GLU A 336 51.77 10.21 -1.68
CA GLU A 336 53.02 10.99 -1.64
C GLU A 336 53.49 11.41 -3.04
N ALA A 337 53.50 10.48 -4.00
CA ALA A 337 53.82 10.78 -5.38
C ALA A 337 52.86 11.82 -5.96
N ALA A 338 51.55 11.68 -5.77
CA ALA A 338 50.57 12.65 -6.24
C ALA A 338 50.81 14.05 -5.65
N ARG A 339 51.19 14.14 -4.36
CA ARG A 339 51.59 15.41 -3.72
C ARG A 339 52.84 16.00 -4.36
N ALA A 340 53.87 15.18 -4.61
CA ALA A 340 55.12 15.62 -5.25
C ALA A 340 54.89 16.15 -6.68
N TYR A 341 53.90 15.61 -7.40
CA TYR A 341 53.45 16.11 -8.70
C TYR A 341 52.52 17.33 -8.63
N GLY A 342 52.30 17.92 -7.44
CA GLY A 342 51.51 19.15 -7.28
C GLY A 342 49.99 18.94 -7.29
N ALA A 343 49.48 17.74 -7.00
CA ALA A 343 48.04 17.54 -6.87
C ALA A 343 47.48 18.33 -5.68
N SER A 344 46.42 19.11 -5.92
CA SER A 344 45.75 19.89 -4.87
C SER A 344 44.99 18.99 -3.88
N SER A 345 44.77 19.48 -2.65
CA SER A 345 44.03 18.77 -1.60
C SER A 345 42.65 18.24 -2.06
N PRO A 346 41.78 19.03 -2.72
CA PRO A 346 40.51 18.52 -3.22
C PRO A 346 40.71 17.42 -4.26
N ARG A 347 41.72 17.57 -5.13
CA ARG A 347 42.05 16.54 -6.12
C ARG A 347 42.45 15.23 -5.43
N ILE A 348 43.25 15.30 -4.37
CA ILE A 348 43.66 14.11 -3.60
C ILE A 348 42.46 13.44 -2.93
N ILE A 349 41.58 14.21 -2.29
CA ILE A 349 40.38 13.68 -1.62
C ILE A 349 39.46 12.96 -2.63
N PHE A 350 39.07 13.63 -3.71
CA PHE A 350 38.05 13.12 -4.62
C PHE A 350 38.56 12.14 -5.68
N PHE A 351 39.84 12.21 -6.07
CA PHE A 351 40.39 11.32 -7.10
C PHE A 351 41.30 10.21 -6.57
N TYR A 352 41.75 10.29 -5.31
CA TYR A 352 42.65 9.28 -4.75
C TYR A 352 42.10 8.62 -3.49
N LEU A 353 41.64 9.40 -2.49
CA LEU A 353 41.12 8.82 -1.23
C LEU A 353 39.75 8.17 -1.40
N ILE A 354 38.74 8.96 -1.81
CA ILE A 354 37.36 8.48 -1.93
C ILE A 354 37.23 7.30 -2.91
N PRO A 355 37.83 7.34 -4.12
CA PRO A 355 37.72 6.23 -5.06
C PRO A 355 38.27 4.91 -4.53
N ARG A 356 39.24 4.96 -3.62
CA ARG A 356 39.80 3.77 -2.97
C ARG A 356 38.79 3.07 -2.05
N MET A 357 37.82 3.82 -1.51
CA MET A 357 36.79 3.32 -0.59
C MET A 357 35.51 2.84 -1.28
N ILE A 358 35.30 3.19 -2.56
CA ILE A 358 34.10 2.79 -3.32
C ILE A 358 33.79 1.28 -3.22
N PRO A 359 34.77 0.35 -3.32
CA PRO A 359 34.49 -1.08 -3.18
C PRO A 359 33.89 -1.48 -1.82
N LEU A 360 34.19 -0.74 -0.74
CA LEU A 360 33.61 -0.97 0.59
C LEU A 360 32.28 -0.22 0.77
N LEU A 361 32.12 0.91 0.08
CA LEU A 361 30.93 1.75 0.15
C LEU A 361 29.71 1.06 -0.49
N ILE A 362 29.88 0.46 -1.68
CA ILE A 362 28.75 -0.10 -2.44
C ILE A 362 27.99 -1.17 -1.64
N PRO A 363 28.64 -2.20 -1.06
CA PRO A 363 27.93 -3.18 -0.25
C PRO A 363 27.25 -2.57 0.98
N SER A 364 27.96 -1.67 1.70
CA SER A 364 27.45 -1.01 2.91
C SER A 364 26.21 -0.15 2.63
N LEU A 365 26.20 0.55 1.49
CA LEU A 365 25.05 1.33 1.02
C LEU A 365 23.86 0.39 0.78
N VAL A 366 24.06 -0.67 0.01
CA VAL A 366 22.97 -1.62 -0.31
C VAL A 366 22.41 -2.30 0.95
N GLN A 367 23.28 -2.65 1.90
CA GLN A 367 22.90 -3.27 3.17
C GLN A 367 22.14 -2.32 4.12
N SER A 368 22.31 -0.99 3.98
CA SER A 368 21.60 -0.03 4.84
C SER A 368 20.20 0.35 4.33
N ILE A 369 19.88 0.07 3.06
CA ILE A 369 18.55 0.37 2.48
C ILE A 369 17.41 -0.25 3.31
N PRO A 370 17.44 -1.56 3.66
CA PRO A 370 16.41 -2.15 4.50
C PRO A 370 16.21 -1.42 5.83
N ALA A 371 17.30 -1.05 6.51
CA ALA A 371 17.22 -0.39 7.81
C ALA A 371 16.43 0.92 7.73
N PHE A 372 16.62 1.71 6.67
CA PHE A 372 15.85 2.94 6.46
C PHE A 372 14.40 2.69 6.03
N VAL A 373 14.15 1.63 5.24
CA VAL A 373 12.77 1.20 4.92
C VAL A 373 12.02 0.80 6.19
N PHE A 374 12.63 -0.03 7.04
CA PHE A 374 12.04 -0.43 8.32
C PHE A 374 11.90 0.74 9.29
N LEU A 375 12.81 1.72 9.26
CA LEU A 375 12.70 2.93 10.06
C LEU A 375 11.45 3.75 9.70
N GLU A 376 11.19 3.99 8.40
CA GLU A 376 9.96 4.66 7.96
C GLU A 376 8.72 3.89 8.43
N ALA A 377 8.69 2.58 8.21
CA ALA A 377 7.57 1.76 8.63
C ALA A 377 7.37 1.78 10.16
N SER A 378 8.45 1.75 10.94
CA SER A 378 8.39 1.81 12.41
C SER A 378 7.83 3.15 12.89
N LEU A 379 8.25 4.27 12.28
CA LEU A 379 7.73 5.60 12.59
C LEU A 379 6.23 5.70 12.24
N ALA A 380 5.82 5.13 11.12
CA ALA A 380 4.41 5.08 10.74
C ALA A 380 3.56 4.26 11.72
N VAL A 381 4.04 3.10 12.15
CA VAL A 381 3.36 2.23 13.14
C VAL A 381 3.13 2.95 14.47
N ILE A 382 4.07 3.79 14.93
CA ILE A 382 3.90 4.58 16.16
C ILE A 382 3.11 5.90 15.95
N GLY A 383 2.54 6.10 14.76
CA GLY A 383 1.65 7.23 14.45
C GLY A 383 2.32 8.48 13.92
N LEU A 384 3.58 8.38 13.50
CA LEU A 384 4.37 9.48 12.95
C LEU A 384 4.58 9.39 11.43
N GLY A 385 3.85 8.48 10.78
CA GLY A 385 3.85 8.35 9.34
C GLY A 385 3.20 9.55 8.66
N ASP A 386 3.50 9.71 7.38
CA ASP A 386 2.90 10.77 6.57
C ASP A 386 1.38 10.56 6.48
N PRO A 387 0.56 11.57 6.83
CA PRO A 387 -0.90 11.43 6.86
C PRO A 387 -1.52 11.41 5.45
N VAL A 388 -0.77 11.82 4.43
CA VAL A 388 -1.26 11.97 3.05
C VAL A 388 -0.90 10.74 2.21
N LEU A 389 0.26 10.14 2.47
CA LEU A 389 0.79 9.09 1.63
C LEU A 389 0.41 7.67 2.08
N PRO A 390 0.04 6.79 1.13
CA PRO A 390 -0.18 5.38 1.43
C PRO A 390 1.15 4.63 1.58
N THR A 391 1.63 4.44 2.82
CA THR A 391 2.85 3.65 3.11
C THR A 391 2.52 2.32 3.79
N TRP A 392 3.40 1.33 3.70
CA TRP A 392 3.18 0.03 4.34
C TRP A 392 3.09 0.13 5.86
N GLY A 393 3.92 0.98 6.48
CA GLY A 393 3.82 1.22 7.92
C GLY A 393 2.49 1.90 8.29
N LYS A 394 1.94 2.76 7.42
CA LYS A 394 0.63 3.37 7.62
C LYS A 394 -0.51 2.34 7.58
N ILE A 395 -0.44 1.35 6.68
CA ILE A 395 -1.41 0.23 6.66
C ILE A 395 -1.37 -0.52 8.00
N ILE A 396 -0.17 -0.86 8.49
CA ILE A 396 -0.01 -1.58 9.77
C ILE A 396 -0.52 -0.73 10.94
N GLN A 397 -0.26 0.58 10.94
CA GLN A 397 -0.77 1.51 11.94
C GLN A 397 -2.31 1.53 11.96
N ASP A 398 -2.94 1.63 10.79
CA ASP A 398 -4.40 1.65 10.67
C ASP A 398 -4.99 0.32 11.14
N ALA A 399 -4.35 -0.81 10.81
CA ALA A 399 -4.74 -2.14 11.30
C ALA A 399 -4.65 -2.24 12.83
N GLN A 400 -3.56 -1.77 13.44
CA GLN A 400 -3.36 -1.77 14.89
C GLN A 400 -4.40 -0.88 15.59
N SER A 401 -4.61 0.34 15.06
CA SER A 401 -5.53 1.32 15.63
C SER A 401 -7.00 0.86 15.60
N ASN A 402 -7.35 0.00 14.62
CA ASN A 402 -8.69 -0.57 14.47
C ASN A 402 -8.87 -1.95 15.13
N GLY A 403 -7.84 -2.43 15.84
CA GLY A 403 -7.87 -3.72 16.53
C GLY A 403 -7.95 -4.92 15.58
N ALA A 404 -7.39 -4.81 14.37
CA ALA A 404 -7.45 -5.83 13.33
C ALA A 404 -7.03 -7.23 13.83
N LEU A 405 -5.94 -7.28 14.61
CA LEU A 405 -5.41 -8.53 15.17
C LEU A 405 -6.42 -9.22 16.11
N TYR A 406 -7.13 -8.45 16.94
CA TYR A 406 -8.13 -8.99 17.87
C TYR A 406 -9.42 -9.43 17.18
N LYS A 407 -9.70 -8.85 16.00
CA LYS A 407 -10.88 -9.17 15.18
C LYS A 407 -10.62 -10.27 14.14
N GLY A 408 -9.40 -10.80 14.06
CA GLY A 408 -9.02 -11.83 13.09
C GLY A 408 -8.71 -11.31 11.67
N TYR A 409 -8.58 -9.99 11.48
CA TYR A 409 -8.25 -9.37 10.20
C TYR A 409 -6.73 -9.41 9.93
N TYR A 410 -6.15 -10.60 9.93
CA TYR A 410 -4.69 -10.80 9.85
C TYR A 410 -4.09 -10.32 8.52
N TYR A 411 -4.85 -10.41 7.41
CA TYR A 411 -4.43 -9.99 6.07
C TYR A 411 -3.90 -8.55 6.06
N TRP A 412 -4.59 -7.66 6.80
CA TRP A 412 -4.28 -6.24 6.88
C TRP A 412 -2.87 -5.94 7.45
N ILE A 413 -2.30 -6.86 8.23
CA ILE A 413 -0.94 -6.74 8.78
C ILE A 413 0.05 -7.62 7.99
N LEU A 414 -0.34 -8.85 7.66
CA LEU A 414 0.55 -9.83 7.03
C LEU A 414 0.98 -9.41 5.62
N GLU A 415 0.09 -8.81 4.85
CA GLU A 415 0.38 -8.34 3.49
C GLU A 415 1.48 -7.27 3.47
N PRO A 416 1.36 -6.11 4.14
CA PRO A 416 2.44 -5.12 4.16
C PRO A 416 3.71 -5.64 4.85
N ALA A 417 3.58 -6.48 5.89
CA ALA A 417 4.73 -7.08 6.56
C ALA A 417 5.51 -8.03 5.64
N SER A 418 4.80 -8.79 4.80
CA SER A 418 5.43 -9.67 3.80
C SER A 418 6.21 -8.87 2.75
N LEU A 419 5.69 -7.74 2.30
CA LEU A 419 6.38 -6.85 1.35
C LEU A 419 7.62 -6.19 1.96
N LEU A 420 7.54 -5.76 3.24
CA LEU A 420 8.69 -5.30 4.01
C LEU A 420 9.77 -6.38 4.14
N MET A 421 9.37 -7.62 4.44
CA MET A 421 10.29 -8.75 4.56
C MET A 421 10.95 -9.09 3.21
N VAL A 422 10.19 -9.18 2.13
CA VAL A 422 10.72 -9.44 0.77
C VAL A 422 11.69 -8.33 0.36
N THR A 423 11.34 -7.07 0.62
CA THR A 423 12.21 -5.92 0.36
C THR A 423 13.51 -6.02 1.15
N GLY A 424 13.41 -6.26 2.46
CA GLY A 424 14.58 -6.41 3.33
C GLY A 424 15.48 -7.55 2.91
N LEU A 425 14.91 -8.73 2.61
CA LEU A 425 15.64 -9.90 2.17
C LEU A 425 16.32 -9.67 0.82
N GLY A 426 15.62 -9.08 -0.15
CA GLY A 426 16.17 -8.79 -1.48
C GLY A 426 17.43 -7.93 -1.43
N PHE A 427 17.36 -6.81 -0.71
CA PHE A 427 18.51 -5.92 -0.53
C PHE A 427 19.61 -6.52 0.37
N ALA A 428 19.26 -7.24 1.43
CA ALA A 428 20.26 -7.88 2.31
C ALA A 428 21.08 -8.94 1.55
N VAL A 429 20.42 -9.84 0.83
CA VAL A 429 21.09 -10.88 0.04
C VAL A 429 21.96 -10.26 -1.05
N LEU A 430 21.46 -9.23 -1.74
CA LEU A 430 22.23 -8.48 -2.73
C LEU A 430 23.47 -7.83 -2.09
N GLY A 431 23.28 -7.18 -0.94
CA GLY A 431 24.35 -6.53 -0.18
C GLY A 431 25.45 -7.49 0.26
N PHE A 432 25.11 -8.70 0.72
CA PHE A 432 26.11 -9.72 1.08
C PHE A 432 26.87 -10.27 -0.13
N ALA A 433 26.18 -10.46 -1.26
CA ALA A 433 26.83 -10.89 -2.49
C ALA A 433 27.79 -9.81 -3.03
N LEU A 434 27.38 -8.54 -2.99
CA LEU A 434 28.23 -7.40 -3.33
C LEU A 434 29.47 -7.36 -2.44
N ASP A 435 29.33 -7.58 -1.14
CA ASP A 435 30.47 -7.59 -0.22
C ASP A 435 31.49 -8.67 -0.61
N ARG A 436 31.07 -9.90 -0.92
CA ARG A 436 31.98 -10.95 -1.40
C ARG A 436 32.71 -10.60 -2.70
N ILE A 437 32.04 -9.89 -3.61
CA ILE A 437 32.61 -9.55 -4.92
C ILE A 437 33.60 -8.39 -4.81
N PHE A 438 33.26 -7.37 -4.03
CA PHE A 438 34.01 -6.12 -3.93
C PHE A 438 35.06 -6.12 -2.82
N ASN A 439 34.88 -6.93 -1.77
CA ASN A 439 35.83 -7.03 -0.66
C ASN A 439 36.95 -8.04 -0.99
N PRO A 440 38.20 -7.59 -1.17
CA PRO A 440 39.31 -8.46 -1.56
C PRO A 440 39.63 -9.52 -0.49
N LYS A 441 39.36 -9.22 0.79
CA LYS A 441 39.67 -10.12 1.91
C LYS A 441 38.78 -11.36 1.96
N LEU A 442 37.63 -11.32 1.30
CA LEU A 442 36.65 -12.42 1.28
C LEU A 442 36.75 -13.29 0.02
N ARG A 443 37.73 -13.04 -0.86
CA ARG A 443 37.92 -13.82 -2.10
C ARG A 443 38.69 -15.12 -1.90
N ASP A 444 39.38 -15.29 -0.78
CA ASP A 444 40.29 -16.41 -0.51
C ASP A 444 39.74 -17.43 0.52
N VAL A 445 38.43 -17.38 0.83
CA VAL A 445 37.75 -18.31 1.76
C VAL A 445 36.64 -19.08 1.06
#